data_AF-A0A962VPM9-F1
#
_entry.id   AF-A0A962VPM9-F1
#
_cell.length_a   1.000
_cell.length_b   1.000
_cell.length_c   1.000
_cell.angle_alpha   90.00
_cell.angle_beta   90.00
_cell.angle_gamma   90.00
#
_symmetry.space_group_name_H-M   'P 1'
#
loop_
_entity.id
_entity.type
_entity.pdbx_description
1 polymer ?
#
loop_
_entity_poly.entity_id
_entity_poly.type
_entity_poly.pdbx_seq_one_letter_code
_entity_poly.pdbx_strand_id
1 'polypeptide(L)'
;MTESEGVIQYRLDYRPGDLPAAVDLQPLFDAFARCRVRGLIGQDPARYEGLAFGNISLRAPSGFVISGTQTGGRSALRADDLAWVEAFNADGNRLSASGPARPSSEAMTHGQIYRELPAVNAVIHVHSPLI
;
A
#
# COMPACT_ATOMS: atom_id res chain seq x y z
N MET A 1 15.95 16.38 1.40
CA MET A 1 15.65 15.43 2.50
C MET A 1 15.45 14.10 1.83
N THR A 2 16.29 13.12 2.12
CA THR A 2 16.12 11.75 1.61
C THR A 2 14.88 11.16 2.28
N GLU A 3 13.82 10.92 1.51
CA GLU A 3 12.70 10.11 1.98
C GLU A 3 13.24 8.71 2.28
N SER A 4 13.09 8.27 3.53
CA SER A 4 13.43 6.89 3.90
C SER A 4 12.32 5.98 3.40
N GLU A 5 12.63 5.19 2.38
CA GLU A 5 11.76 4.13 1.87
C GLU A 5 11.27 3.23 3.01
N GLY A 6 10.00 2.83 2.95
CA GLY A 6 9.45 1.87 3.91
C GLY A 6 9.17 2.38 5.33
N VAL A 7 9.53 3.62 5.66
CA VAL A 7 9.26 4.23 6.98
C VAL A 7 7.92 4.95 6.94
N ILE A 8 7.00 4.62 7.85
CA ILE A 8 5.71 5.31 7.94
C ILE A 8 5.95 6.77 8.36
N GLN A 9 5.60 7.72 7.50
CA GLN A 9 5.82 9.15 7.72
C GLN A 9 4.59 9.88 8.30
N TYR A 10 3.46 9.18 8.43
CA TYR A 10 2.21 9.71 8.99
C TYR A 10 1.91 9.16 10.39
N ARG A 11 1.11 9.90 11.17
CA ARG A 11 0.60 9.42 12.46
C ARG A 11 -0.49 8.39 12.22
N LEU A 12 -0.19 7.15 12.54
CA LEU A 12 -1.08 6.02 12.33
C LEU A 12 -1.88 5.71 13.60
N ASP A 13 -3.21 5.77 13.50
CA ASP A 13 -4.14 5.13 14.42
C ASP A 13 -4.51 3.75 13.85
N TYR A 14 -3.96 2.69 14.45
CA TYR A 14 -4.06 1.33 13.90
C TYR A 14 -4.70 0.35 14.87
N ARG A 15 -5.67 -0.40 14.36
CA ARG A 15 -6.32 -1.50 15.07
C ARG A 15 -6.16 -2.80 14.28
N PRO A 16 -5.50 -3.85 14.84
CA PRO A 16 -5.54 -5.18 14.23
C PRO A 16 -6.98 -5.64 14.04
N GLY A 17 -7.29 -6.25 12.89
CA GLY A 17 -8.64 -6.72 12.60
C GLY A 17 -8.79 -7.30 11.21
N ASP A 18 -10.03 -7.40 10.76
CA ASP A 18 -10.36 -7.96 9.46
C ASP A 18 -10.33 -6.91 8.35
N LEU A 19 -10.19 -7.39 7.11
CA LEU A 19 -10.41 -6.59 5.90
C LEU A 19 -11.91 -6.40 5.65
N PRO A 20 -12.32 -5.39 4.86
CA PRO A 20 -13.72 -5.19 4.53
C PRO A 20 -14.28 -6.37 3.72
N ALA A 21 -15.34 -7.01 4.23
CA ALA A 21 -15.91 -8.24 3.66
C ALA A 21 -16.44 -8.10 2.22
N ALA A 22 -16.77 -6.88 1.79
CA ALA A 22 -17.41 -6.61 0.49
C ALA A 22 -16.42 -6.32 -0.65
N VAL A 23 -15.11 -6.54 -0.45
CA VAL A 23 -14.07 -6.22 -1.44
C VAL A 23 -13.52 -7.50 -2.07
N ASP A 24 -13.67 -7.63 -3.40
CA ASP A 24 -12.92 -8.64 -4.16
C ASP A 24 -11.45 -8.22 -4.27
N LEU A 25 -10.58 -9.00 -3.62
CA LEU A 25 -9.13 -8.74 -3.57
C LEU A 25 -8.37 -9.38 -4.74
N GLN A 26 -9.02 -10.21 -5.56
CA GLN A 26 -8.33 -10.93 -6.62
C GLN A 26 -7.59 -10.00 -7.61
N PRO A 27 -8.17 -8.86 -8.06
CA PRO A 27 -7.47 -7.93 -8.95
C PRO A 27 -6.18 -7.36 -8.33
N LEU A 28 -6.17 -7.14 -7.02
CA LEU A 28 -5.02 -6.61 -6.28
C LEU A 28 -3.90 -7.65 -6.20
N PHE A 29 -4.22 -8.91 -5.94
CA PHE A 29 -3.25 -10.01 -5.96
C PHE A 29 -2.63 -10.22 -7.35
N ASP A 30 -3.45 -10.20 -8.39
CA ASP A 30 -2.99 -10.40 -9.77
C ASP A 30 -2.08 -9.26 -10.24
N ALA A 31 -2.45 -8.02 -9.89
CA ALA A 31 -1.65 -6.85 -10.22
C ALA A 31 -0.30 -6.85 -9.46
N PHE A 32 -0.29 -7.24 -8.18
CA PHE A 32 0.94 -7.40 -7.42
C PHE A 32 1.87 -8.43 -8.08
N ALA A 33 1.36 -9.62 -8.42
CA ALA A 33 2.14 -10.66 -9.07
C ALA A 33 2.76 -10.18 -10.39
N ARG A 34 1.98 -9.46 -11.21
CA ARG A 34 2.45 -8.84 -12.46
C ARG A 34 3.57 -7.82 -12.24
N CYS A 35 3.48 -7.00 -11.19
CA CYS A 35 4.52 -6.03 -10.87
C CYS A 35 5.78 -6.71 -10.33
N ARG A 36 5.61 -7.75 -9.50
CA ARG A 36 6.69 -8.50 -8.86
C ARG A 36 7.57 -9.23 -9.87
N VAL A 37 6.97 -9.91 -10.85
CA VAL A 37 7.70 -10.58 -11.94
C VAL A 37 8.51 -9.61 -12.80
N ARG A 38 8.08 -8.34 -12.88
CA ARG A 38 8.78 -7.28 -13.62
C ARG A 38 9.78 -6.49 -12.76
N GLY A 39 9.93 -6.84 -11.48
CA GLY A 39 10.82 -6.11 -10.55
C GLY A 39 10.35 -4.68 -10.23
N LEU A 40 9.08 -4.36 -10.47
CA LEU A 40 8.47 -3.04 -10.25
C LEU A 40 8.02 -2.83 -8.80
N ILE A 41 7.61 -3.92 -8.14
CA ILE A 41 7.42 -4.04 -6.70
C ILE A 41 8.36 -5.17 -6.25
N GLY A 42 9.07 -5.00 -5.14
CA GLY A 42 10.08 -5.97 -4.78
C GLY A 42 10.88 -5.61 -3.53
N GLN A 43 12.00 -6.30 -3.38
CA GLN A 43 13.02 -6.03 -2.38
C GLN A 43 14.36 -6.47 -3.01
N ASP A 44 15.38 -5.63 -2.87
CA ASP A 44 16.70 -5.86 -3.44
C ASP A 44 17.75 -5.37 -2.44
N PRO A 45 18.66 -6.22 -1.94
CA PRO A 45 19.71 -5.81 -1.01
C PRO A 45 20.61 -4.67 -1.53
N ALA A 46 20.70 -4.48 -2.85
CA ALA A 46 21.49 -3.43 -3.46
C ALA A 46 20.73 -2.10 -3.62
N ARG A 47 19.43 -2.06 -3.31
CA ARG A 47 18.57 -0.86 -3.45
C ARG A 47 17.90 -0.54 -2.12
N TYR A 48 17.71 0.76 -1.84
CA TYR A 48 16.93 1.23 -0.67
C TYR A 48 17.37 0.60 0.66
N GLU A 49 18.67 0.39 0.86
CA GLU A 49 19.23 -0.24 2.06
C GLU A 49 18.66 -1.66 2.33
N GLY A 50 18.20 -2.35 1.29
CA GLY A 50 17.60 -3.66 1.37
C GLY A 50 16.12 -3.65 1.79
N LEU A 51 15.49 -2.49 1.91
CA LEU A 51 14.06 -2.38 2.21
C LEU A 51 13.22 -2.75 0.98
N ALA A 52 12.00 -3.25 1.24
CA ALA A 52 11.04 -3.50 0.18
C ALA A 52 10.46 -2.18 -0.35
N PHE A 53 10.19 -2.15 -1.66
CA PHE A 53 9.75 -1.00 -2.41
C PHE A 53 8.50 -1.32 -3.25
N GLY A 54 7.76 -0.27 -3.60
CA GLY A 54 6.50 -0.38 -4.33
C GLY A 54 5.34 -0.91 -3.48
N ASN A 55 4.12 -0.50 -3.83
CA ASN A 55 2.90 -0.92 -3.15
C ASN A 55 1.67 -0.73 -4.04
N ILE A 56 0.57 -1.31 -3.61
CA ILE A 56 -0.67 -1.32 -4.39
C ILE A 56 -1.89 -1.17 -3.48
N SER A 57 -2.89 -0.42 -3.93
CA SER A 57 -4.18 -0.33 -3.28
C SER A 57 -5.34 -0.50 -4.24
N LEU A 58 -6.49 -0.87 -3.67
CA LEU A 58 -7.79 -1.00 -4.33
C LEU A 58 -8.83 -0.22 -3.52
N ARG A 59 -9.64 0.59 -4.20
CA ARG A 59 -10.75 1.32 -3.58
C ARG A 59 -11.76 0.34 -2.99
N ALA A 60 -12.28 0.67 -1.82
CA ALA A 60 -13.36 -0.07 -1.16
C ALA A 60 -14.62 0.82 -1.05
N PRO A 61 -15.80 0.28 -0.74
CA PRO A 61 -17.01 1.08 -0.50
C PRO A 61 -16.81 2.20 0.52
N SER A 62 -16.00 1.94 1.55
CA SER A 62 -15.47 2.94 2.48
C SER A 62 -13.95 2.81 2.55
N GLY A 63 -13.25 3.91 2.25
CA GLY A 63 -11.79 3.93 2.25
C GLY A 63 -11.17 3.08 1.14
N PHE A 64 -10.07 2.39 1.43
CA PHE A 64 -9.36 1.55 0.48
C PHE A 64 -8.52 0.47 1.15
N VAL A 65 -8.31 -0.65 0.48
CA VAL A 65 -7.41 -1.72 0.91
C VAL A 65 -6.04 -1.50 0.26
N ILE A 66 -4.96 -1.59 1.02
CA ILE A 66 -3.59 -1.36 0.57
C ILE A 66 -2.66 -2.47 1.05
N SER A 67 -1.62 -2.77 0.28
CA SER A 67 -0.53 -3.63 0.76
C SER A 67 0.15 -3.03 1.99
N GLY A 68 0.52 -3.89 2.93
CA GLY A 68 1.16 -3.50 4.17
C GLY A 68 2.59 -3.01 3.95
N THR A 69 3.11 -2.28 4.94
CA THR A 69 4.51 -1.85 4.91
C THR A 69 5.46 -3.06 4.82
N GLN A 70 6.52 -2.91 4.04
CA GLN A 70 7.56 -3.92 3.82
C GLN A 70 7.07 -5.26 3.23
N THR A 71 5.91 -5.28 2.55
CA THR A 71 5.38 -6.51 1.91
C THR A 71 5.84 -6.72 0.47
N GLY A 72 6.44 -5.71 -0.18
CA GLY A 72 6.87 -5.78 -1.59
C GLY A 72 7.87 -6.89 -1.90
N GLY A 73 8.69 -7.31 -0.92
CA GLY A 73 9.64 -8.40 -1.05
C GLY A 73 9.02 -9.79 -1.18
N ARG A 74 7.76 -9.96 -0.75
CA ARG A 74 7.07 -11.25 -0.77
C ARG A 74 6.91 -11.80 -2.18
N SER A 75 6.92 -13.13 -2.30
CA SER A 75 6.70 -13.82 -3.57
C SER A 75 5.26 -13.70 -4.07
N ALA A 76 4.31 -13.60 -3.13
CA ALA A 76 2.90 -13.35 -3.39
C ALA A 76 2.31 -12.54 -2.24
N LEU A 77 1.34 -11.69 -2.57
CA LEU A 77 0.57 -10.92 -1.60
C LEU A 77 -0.63 -11.75 -1.13
N ARG A 78 -0.86 -11.79 0.18
CA ARG A 78 -1.99 -12.51 0.80
C ARG A 78 -2.89 -11.53 1.55
N ALA A 79 -4.07 -11.97 1.99
CA ALA A 79 -4.95 -11.14 2.82
C ALA A 79 -4.24 -10.65 4.10
N ASP A 80 -3.40 -11.50 4.71
CA ASP A 80 -2.61 -11.17 5.90
C ASP A 80 -1.56 -10.05 5.65
N ASP A 81 -1.31 -9.71 4.39
CA ASP A 81 -0.37 -8.68 3.96
C ASP A 81 -1.04 -7.34 3.68
N LEU A 82 -2.33 -7.20 3.98
CA LEU A 82 -3.12 -6.03 3.63
C LEU A 82 -3.53 -5.23 4.87
N ALA A 83 -3.82 -3.96 4.63
CA ALA A 83 -4.44 -3.06 5.56
C ALA A 83 -5.67 -2.43 4.90
N TRP A 84 -6.70 -2.17 5.68
CA TRP A 84 -7.83 -1.33 5.30
C TRP A 84 -7.64 0.07 5.88
N VAL A 85 -7.45 1.05 5.00
CA VAL A 85 -7.44 2.46 5.38
C VAL A 85 -8.87 2.97 5.40
N GLU A 86 -9.35 3.30 6.60
CA GLU A 86 -10.73 3.73 6.85
C GLU A 86 -10.88 5.24 6.62
N ALA A 87 -9.87 6.02 7.01
CA ALA A 87 -9.85 7.48 6.87
C ALA A 87 -8.43 8.04 6.84
N PHE A 88 -8.27 9.22 6.26
CA PHE A 88 -7.01 9.95 6.29
C PHE A 88 -7.25 11.47 6.36
N ASN A 89 -6.29 12.18 6.93
CA ASN A 89 -6.21 13.64 6.97
C ASN A 89 -4.79 14.05 6.59
N ALA A 90 -4.64 14.53 5.36
CA ALA A 90 -3.34 14.96 4.83
C ALA A 90 -2.80 16.19 5.56
N ASP A 91 -3.64 17.19 5.85
CA ASP A 91 -3.22 18.42 6.53
C ASP A 91 -2.75 18.14 7.96
N GLY A 92 -3.40 17.18 8.62
CA GLY A 92 -3.04 16.72 9.96
C GLY A 92 -1.98 15.63 9.99
N ASN A 93 -1.52 15.14 8.83
CA ASN A 93 -0.64 13.98 8.67
C ASN A 93 -1.09 12.77 9.52
N ARG A 94 -2.38 12.43 9.46
CA ARG A 94 -3.01 11.34 10.24
C ARG A 94 -3.74 10.35 9.35
N LEU A 95 -3.68 9.08 9.72
CA LEU A 95 -4.36 8.00 9.01
C LEU A 95 -4.93 7.01 10.01
N SER A 96 -6.17 6.58 9.80
CA SER A 96 -6.82 5.52 10.58
C SER A 96 -6.95 4.29 9.72
N ALA A 97 -6.47 3.15 10.23
CA ALA A 97 -6.51 1.89 9.51
C ALA A 97 -6.79 0.71 10.43
N SER A 98 -7.36 -0.33 9.86
CA SER A 98 -7.43 -1.65 10.47
C SER A 98 -6.97 -2.74 9.52
N GLY A 99 -6.98 -4.00 9.95
CA GLY A 99 -6.64 -5.14 9.11
C GLY A 99 -5.51 -6.00 9.69
N PRO A 100 -5.07 -7.02 8.93
CA PRO A 100 -4.02 -7.94 9.37
C PRO A 100 -2.63 -7.31 9.47
N ALA A 101 -2.32 -6.34 8.59
CA ALA A 101 -1.04 -5.66 8.53
C ALA A 101 -1.18 -4.15 8.74
N ARG A 102 -0.07 -3.50 9.11
CA ARG A 102 0.02 -2.04 9.08
C ARG A 102 0.13 -1.55 7.62
N PRO A 103 -0.56 -0.48 7.24
CA PRO A 103 -0.56 0.03 5.87
C PRO A 103 0.83 0.45 5.38
N SER A 104 1.02 0.49 4.06
CA SER A 104 2.22 1.07 3.43
C SER A 104 2.53 2.47 3.97
N SER A 105 3.83 2.81 4.03
CA SER A 105 4.31 4.16 4.33
C SER A 105 3.75 5.23 3.39
N GLU A 106 3.34 4.85 2.19
CA GLU A 106 2.79 5.75 1.16
C GLU A 106 1.26 5.76 1.09
N ALA A 107 0.57 5.19 2.09
CA ALA A 107 -0.89 5.12 2.10
C ALA A 107 -1.57 6.50 2.03
N MET A 108 -0.95 7.55 2.57
CA MET A 108 -1.46 8.93 2.48
C MET A 108 -1.58 9.38 1.02
N THR A 109 -0.58 9.10 0.19
CA THR A 109 -0.55 9.45 -1.25
C THR A 109 -1.68 8.75 -2.00
N HIS A 110 -1.92 7.47 -1.73
CA HIS A 110 -3.03 6.72 -2.31
C HIS A 110 -4.39 7.33 -1.92
N GLY A 111 -4.54 7.71 -0.64
CA GLY A 111 -5.72 8.41 -0.15
C GLY A 111 -5.98 9.71 -0.90
N GLN A 112 -4.96 10.55 -1.08
CA GLN A 112 -5.08 11.79 -1.83
C GLN A 112 -5.49 11.55 -3.28
N ILE A 113 -4.87 10.58 -3.99
CA ILE A 113 -5.27 10.22 -5.35
C ILE A 113 -6.74 9.82 -5.42
N TYR A 114 -7.20 8.99 -4.48
CA TYR A 114 -8.61 8.59 -4.43
C TYR A 114 -9.57 9.74 -4.13
N ARG A 115 -9.15 10.77 -3.39
CA ARG A 115 -9.94 11.96 -3.11
C ARG A 115 -10.04 12.88 -4.33
N GLU A 116 -8.93 13.14 -5.00
CA GLU A 116 -8.88 14.04 -6.15
C GLU A 116 -9.43 13.40 -7.44
N LEU A 117 -9.35 12.07 -7.57
CA LEU A 117 -9.77 11.31 -8.74
C LEU A 117 -10.82 10.25 -8.38
N PRO A 118 -12.12 10.60 -8.29
CA PRO A 118 -13.18 9.66 -7.90
C PRO A 118 -13.33 8.45 -8.82
N ALA A 119 -12.96 8.59 -10.09
CA ALA A 119 -13.03 7.51 -11.08
C ALA A 119 -11.90 6.46 -10.94
N VAL A 120 -10.83 6.75 -10.18
CA VAL A 120 -9.73 5.82 -9.95
C VAL A 120 -10.15 4.77 -8.92
N ASN A 121 -10.01 3.49 -9.28
CA ASN A 121 -10.36 2.35 -8.43
C ASN A 121 -9.14 1.57 -7.91
N ALA A 122 -7.95 1.79 -8.48
CA ALA A 122 -6.71 1.17 -8.02
C ALA A 122 -5.54 2.15 -8.21
N VAL A 123 -4.57 2.08 -7.31
CA VAL A 123 -3.32 2.85 -7.39
C VAL A 123 -2.16 1.88 -7.19
N ILE A 124 -1.17 1.95 -8.09
CA ILE A 124 0.04 1.14 -8.01
C ILE A 124 1.23 2.10 -7.98
N HIS A 125 1.97 2.11 -6.87
CA HIS A 125 3.26 2.77 -6.78
C HIS A 125 4.35 1.74 -7.12
N VAL A 126 5.23 2.10 -8.05
CA VAL A 126 6.28 1.19 -8.57
C VAL A 126 7.63 1.87 -8.62
N HIS A 127 8.69 1.08 -8.51
CA HIS A 127 10.05 1.54 -8.74
C HIS A 127 10.63 0.73 -9.89
N SER A 128 10.76 1.40 -11.03
CA SER A 128 11.43 0.81 -12.17
C SER A 128 12.95 0.82 -11.95
N PRO A 129 13.68 -0.22 -12.35
CA PRO A 129 15.14 -0.13 -12.43
C PRO A 129 15.61 0.71 -13.64
N LEU A 130 14.71 1.09 -14.54
CA LEU A 130 15.03 1.79 -15.79
C LEU A 130 14.86 3.32 -15.72
N ILE A 131 14.16 3.84 -14.71
CA ILE A 131 13.87 5.26 -14.51
C ILE A 131 13.99 5.63 -13.03
#